data_AF-A0A7J3IFN1-F1
#
_entry.id   AF-A0A7J3IFN1-F1
#
_cell.length_a   1.000
_cell.length_b   1.000
_cell.length_c   1.000
_cell.angle_alpha   90.00
_cell.angle_beta   90.00
_cell.angle_gamma   90.00
#
_symmetry.space_group_name_H-M   'P 1'
#
loop_
_entity.id
_entity.type
_entity.pdbx_description
1 polymer ?
#
loop_
_entity_poly.entity_id
_entity_poly.type
_entity_poly.pdbx_seq_one_letter_code
_entity_poly.pdbx_strand_id
1 'polypeptide(L)'
;MTAFEHYFESLKKALGRNNIYDIWPDFEPEYDEREYAWATLRGLGESLLLNCGRCDGPSDMRHNKCRACVDRRKSIAEKTYEKVMGRPIERWNAIILCRIHVE
;
A
#
# COMPACT_ATOMS: atom_id res chain seq x y z
N MET A 1 7.53 4.58 -16.38
CA MET A 1 6.08 4.57 -16.13
C MET A 1 5.54 3.17 -16.38
N THR A 2 4.51 2.73 -15.65
CA THR A 2 3.86 1.43 -15.91
C THR A 2 2.92 1.51 -17.12
N ALA A 3 2.50 0.37 -17.67
CA ALA A 3 1.51 0.35 -18.76
C ALA A 3 0.20 1.06 -18.38
N PHE A 4 -0.24 0.94 -17.12
CA PHE A 4 -1.42 1.63 -16.62
C PHE A 4 -1.22 3.15 -16.52
N GLU A 5 -0.03 3.61 -16.13
CA GLU A 5 0.27 5.05 -16.09
C GLU A 5 0.22 5.66 -17.50
N HIS A 6 0.75 4.97 -18.51
CA HIS A 6 0.64 5.40 -19.91
C HIS A 6 -0.80 5.41 -20.43
N TYR A 7 -1.61 4.44 -20.00
CA TYR A 7 -3.04 4.41 -20.32
C TYR A 7 -3.77 5.66 -19.76
N PHE A 8 -3.59 5.95 -18.47
CA PHE A 8 -4.21 7.12 -17.85
C PHE A 8 -3.68 8.44 -18.42
N GLU A 9 -2.39 8.53 -18.73
CA GLU A 9 -1.82 9.70 -19.41
C GLU A 9 -2.47 9.91 -20.80
N SER A 10 -2.64 8.83 -21.57
CA SER A 10 -3.29 8.89 -22.89
C SER A 10 -4.76 9.28 -22.77
N LEU A 11 -5.45 8.79 -21.75
CA LEU A 11 -6.84 9.16 -21.45
C LEU A 11 -6.96 10.65 -21.10
N LYS A 12 -6.05 11.19 -20.27
CA LYS A 12 -5.98 12.63 -19.96
C LYS A 12 -5.83 13.48 -21.23
N LYS A 13 -4.93 13.07 -22.13
CA LYS A 13 -4.69 13.75 -23.42
C LYS A 13 -5.93 13.70 -24.31
N ALA A 14 -6.55 12.54 -24.45
CA ALA A 14 -7.76 12.36 -25.27
C ALA A 14 -8.95 13.21 -24.76
N LEU A 15 -9.04 13.41 -23.46
CA LEU A 15 -10.09 14.24 -22.84
C LEU A 15 -9.74 15.75 -22.78
N GLY A 16 -8.56 16.16 -23.25
CA GLY A 16 -8.08 17.54 -23.14
C GLY A 16 -7.89 18.00 -21.68
N ARG A 17 -7.71 17.05 -20.75
CA ARG A 17 -7.73 17.25 -19.30
C ARG A 17 -6.43 16.78 -18.67
N ASN A 18 -5.32 17.46 -18.99
CA ASN A 18 -3.98 17.04 -18.57
C ASN A 18 -3.70 17.18 -17.06
N ASN A 19 -4.48 18.01 -16.35
CA ASN A 19 -4.22 18.39 -14.96
C ASN A 19 -5.23 17.82 -13.94
N ILE A 20 -6.00 16.78 -14.30
CA ILE A 20 -7.05 16.23 -13.41
C ILE A 20 -6.50 15.43 -12.22
N TYR A 21 -5.35 14.80 -12.41
CA TYR A 21 -4.60 14.08 -11.37
C TYR A 21 -3.16 13.90 -11.86
N ASP A 22 -2.25 13.60 -10.93
CA ASP A 22 -0.82 13.42 -11.20
C ASP A 22 -0.56 12.12 -11.98
N ILE A 23 -0.34 11.02 -11.25
CA ILE A 23 -0.06 9.70 -11.85
C ILE A 23 -1.34 8.87 -11.96
N TRP A 24 -2.08 8.76 -10.86
CA TRP A 24 -3.26 7.90 -10.73
C TRP A 24 -4.51 8.73 -10.43
N PRO A 25 -5.69 8.29 -10.89
CA PRO A 25 -6.96 8.86 -10.42
C PRO A 25 -7.14 8.60 -8.93
N ASP A 26 -7.98 9.43 -8.32
CA ASP A 26 -8.37 9.26 -6.93
C ASP A 26 -9.33 8.07 -6.75
N PHE A 27 -9.40 7.52 -5.53
CA PHE A 27 -10.23 6.35 -5.20
C PHE A 27 -10.72 6.38 -3.74
N GLU A 28 -11.75 5.60 -3.40
CA GLU A 28 -12.19 5.44 -2.01
C GLU A 28 -11.49 4.24 -1.34
N PRO A 29 -10.78 4.42 -0.22
CA PRO A 29 -10.11 3.30 0.43
C PRO A 29 -11.09 2.36 1.13
N GLU A 30 -10.97 1.06 0.84
CA GLU A 30 -11.70 -0.01 1.51
C GLU A 30 -10.69 -1.04 2.05
N TYR A 31 -10.40 -0.97 3.34
CA TYR A 31 -9.48 -1.88 4.03
C TYR A 31 -9.84 -2.01 5.51
N ASP A 32 -9.57 -3.16 6.12
CA ASP A 32 -9.56 -3.30 7.57
C ASP A 32 -8.14 -3.06 8.10
N GLU A 33 -8.02 -2.23 9.14
CA GLU A 33 -6.76 -1.87 9.77
C GLU A 33 -5.97 -3.06 10.31
N ARG A 34 -6.65 -4.18 10.56
CA ARG A 34 -6.09 -5.43 11.07
C ARG A 34 -5.70 -6.42 9.96
N GLU A 35 -5.89 -6.08 8.69
CA GLU A 35 -5.53 -6.95 7.56
C GLU A 35 -4.02 -6.93 7.25
N TYR A 36 -3.18 -7.17 8.26
CA TYR A 36 -1.75 -7.26 8.08
C TYR A 36 -1.19 -8.51 8.72
N ALA A 37 -0.05 -8.94 8.20
CA ALA A 37 0.77 -9.96 8.81
C ALA A 37 2.22 -9.46 8.80
N TRP A 38 3.06 -10.01 9.66
CA TRP A 38 4.50 -9.85 9.53
C TRP A 38 5.16 -11.21 9.52
N ALA A 39 6.28 -11.30 8.81
CA ALA A 39 7.06 -12.51 8.71
C ALA A 39 8.53 -12.19 8.45
N THR A 40 9.41 -13.09 8.89
CA THR A 40 10.81 -13.06 8.46
C THR A 40 10.92 -13.75 7.11
N LEU A 41 11.09 -12.94 6.06
CA LEU A 41 11.20 -13.43 4.70
C LEU A 41 12.67 -13.62 4.32
N ARG A 42 13.00 -14.75 3.68
CA ARG A 42 14.38 -15.05 3.27
C ARG A 42 14.88 -13.97 2.30
N GLY A 43 15.96 -13.29 2.66
CA GLY A 43 16.57 -12.20 1.87
C GLY A 43 15.94 -10.82 2.06
N LEU A 44 14.78 -10.73 2.71
CA LEU A 44 14.11 -9.45 3.03
C LEU A 44 14.05 -9.18 4.53
N GLY A 45 14.35 -10.17 5.38
CA GLY A 45 14.29 -10.04 6.84
C GLY A 45 12.87 -9.86 7.36
N GLU A 46 12.76 -9.33 8.57
CA GLU A 46 11.46 -9.03 9.21
C GLU A 46 10.69 -7.98 8.41
N SER A 47 9.59 -8.42 7.79
CA SER A 47 8.84 -7.70 6.77
C SER A 47 7.38 -7.61 7.14
N LEU A 48 6.75 -6.47 6.83
CA LEU A 48 5.33 -6.23 7.01
C LEU A 48 4.59 -6.50 5.70
N LEU A 49 3.52 -7.27 5.76
CA LEU A 49 2.62 -7.54 4.65
C LEU A 49 1.31 -6.81 4.92
N LEU A 50 0.93 -5.90 4.01
CA LEU A 50 -0.32 -5.17 4.06
C LEU A 50 -1.21 -5.63 2.92
N ASN A 51 -2.33 -6.27 3.25
CA ASN A 51 -3.36 -6.57 2.26
C ASN A 51 -4.09 -5.28 1.88
N CYS A 52 -4.01 -4.86 0.62
CA CYS A 52 -4.73 -3.71 0.08
C CYS A 52 -6.23 -4.00 -0.12
N GLY A 53 -6.66 -5.25 0.08
CA GLY A 53 -8.08 -5.62 0.12
C GLY A 53 -8.77 -5.35 -1.21
N ARG A 54 -9.97 -4.76 -1.12
CA ARG A 54 -10.84 -4.45 -2.26
C ARG A 54 -10.71 -3.01 -2.77
N CYS A 55 -9.83 -2.20 -2.19
CA CYS A 55 -9.71 -0.81 -2.62
C CYS A 55 -9.30 -0.71 -4.11
N ASP A 56 -9.84 0.27 -4.82
CA ASP A 56 -9.48 0.56 -6.22
C ASP A 56 -8.12 1.26 -6.36
N GLY A 57 -7.41 1.41 -5.25
CA GLY A 57 -6.12 2.09 -5.21
C GLY A 57 -5.01 1.31 -5.92
N PRO A 58 -3.99 2.02 -6.44
CA PRO A 58 -2.90 1.43 -7.21
C PRO A 58 -1.93 0.59 -6.37
N SER A 59 -2.13 0.50 -5.04
CA SER A 59 -1.18 -0.14 -4.11
C SER A 59 0.23 0.45 -4.24
N ASP A 60 0.30 1.78 -4.42
CA ASP A 60 1.53 2.49 -4.76
C ASP A 60 1.73 3.71 -3.86
N MET A 61 2.90 3.81 -3.22
CA MET A 61 3.23 4.89 -2.28
C MET A 61 3.28 6.28 -2.94
N ARG A 62 3.35 6.36 -4.26
CA ARG A 62 3.25 7.64 -4.99
C ARG A 62 1.85 8.23 -4.91
N HIS A 63 0.82 7.43 -4.64
CA HIS A 63 -0.53 7.93 -4.36
C HIS A 63 -0.66 8.34 -2.88
N ASN A 64 -1.15 9.56 -2.64
CA ASN A 64 -1.31 10.12 -1.29
C ASN A 64 -2.20 9.25 -0.37
N LYS A 65 -3.34 8.74 -0.86
CA LYS A 65 -4.23 7.86 -0.08
C LYS A 65 -3.58 6.52 0.26
N CYS A 66 -2.82 5.93 -0.65
CA CYS A 66 -2.06 4.70 -0.37
C CYS A 66 -0.98 4.96 0.67
N ARG A 67 -0.22 6.05 0.55
CA ARG A 67 0.78 6.45 1.54
C ARG A 67 0.17 6.60 2.93
N ALA A 68 -0.93 7.36 3.05
CA ALA A 68 -1.62 7.55 4.32
C ALA A 68 -2.13 6.22 4.92
N CYS A 69 -2.68 5.33 4.10
CA CYS A 69 -3.10 3.99 4.52
C CYS A 69 -1.92 3.16 5.05
N VAL A 70 -0.81 3.13 4.31
CA VAL A 70 0.39 2.38 4.69
C VAL A 70 0.99 2.92 5.98
N ASP A 71 1.12 4.24 6.12
CA ASP A 71 1.68 4.86 7.33
C ASP A 71 0.82 4.57 8.57
N ARG A 72 -0.51 4.66 8.43
CA ARG A 72 -1.45 4.32 9.50
C ARG A 72 -1.32 2.86 9.94
N ARG A 73 -1.35 1.93 8.99
CA ARG A 73 -1.30 0.49 9.26
C ARG A 73 0.07 0.02 9.74
N LYS A 74 1.14 0.65 9.24
CA LYS A 74 2.50 0.46 9.77
C LYS A 74 2.56 0.80 11.26
N SER A 75 2.03 1.95 11.68
CA SER A 75 2.01 2.34 13.09
C SER A 75 1.20 1.38 13.96
N ILE A 76 0.07 0.87 13.45
CA ILE A 76 -0.73 -0.15 14.14
C ILE A 76 0.06 -1.45 14.29
N ALA A 77 0.73 -1.90 13.23
CA ALA A 77 1.53 -3.11 13.24
C ALA A 77 2.72 -3.01 14.20
N GLU A 78 3.40 -1.86 14.27
CA GLU A 78 4.50 -1.62 15.21
C GLU A 78 4.05 -1.73 16.67
N LYS A 79 2.88 -1.16 17.01
CA LYS A 79 2.29 -1.27 18.35
C LYS A 79 1.90 -2.69 18.70
N THR A 80 1.35 -3.44 17.75
CA THR A 80 1.00 -4.86 17.95
C THR A 80 2.25 -5.71 18.09
N TYR A 81 3.27 -5.45 17.27
CA TYR A 81 4.55 -6.15 17.34
C TYR A 81 5.19 -6.00 18.72
N GLU A 82 5.27 -4.76 19.24
CA GLU A 82 5.86 -4.50 20.56
C GLU A 82 5.13 -5.28 21.67
N LYS A 83 3.79 -5.29 21.63
CA LYS A 83 2.96 -6.04 22.58
C LYS A 83 3.19 -7.54 22.50
N VAL A 84 3.35 -8.10 21.30
CA VAL A 84 3.49 -9.54 21.07
C VAL A 84 4.91 -10.03 21.32
N MET A 85 5.92 -9.26 20.92
CA MET A 85 7.33 -9.65 20.96
C MET A 85 8.06 -9.15 22.20
N GLY A 86 7.44 -8.27 23.00
CA GLY A 86 8.04 -7.69 24.22
C GLY A 86 9.20 -6.73 23.95
N ARG A 87 9.40 -6.33 22.69
CA ARG A 87 10.42 -5.38 22.24
C ARG A 87 9.89 -4.57 21.05
N PRO A 88 10.26 -3.29 20.92
CA PRO A 88 9.89 -2.50 19.75
C PRO A 88 10.60 -3.04 18.50
N ILE A 89 9.99 -2.81 17.33
CA ILE A 89 10.66 -2.99 16.05
C ILE A 89 11.36 -1.68 15.67
N GLU A 90 12.65 -1.75 15.34
CA GLU A 90 13.39 -0.55 14.90
C GLU A 90 12.92 -0.08 13.52
N ARG A 91 12.74 -1.03 12.59
CA ARG A 91 12.18 -0.81 11.26
C ARG A 91 11.72 -2.13 10.64
N TRP A 92 10.68 -2.06 9.81
CA TRP A 92 10.39 -3.11 8.84
C TRP A 92 11.46 -3.08 7.73
N ASN A 93 12.12 -4.21 7.45
CA ASN A 93 13.10 -4.27 6.38
C ASN A 93 12.45 -4.18 4.98
N ALA A 94 11.21 -4.65 4.87
CA ALA A 94 10.35 -4.43 3.72
C ALA A 94 8.89 -4.22 4.16
N ILE A 95 8.14 -3.43 3.39
CA ILE A 95 6.69 -3.34 3.46
C ILE A 95 6.15 -3.80 2.12
N ILE A 96 5.43 -4.91 2.12
CA ILE A 96 4.86 -5.53 0.92
C ILE A 96 3.39 -5.14 0.84
N LEU A 97 3.03 -4.46 -0.24
CA LEU A 97 1.65 -4.13 -0.57
C LEU A 97 1.13 -5.19 -1.52
N CYS A 98 0.10 -5.93 -1.12
CA CYS A 98 -0.41 -7.04 -1.91
C CYS A 98 -1.94 -7.09 -1.91
N ARG A 99 -2.52 -7.72 -2.93
CA ARG A 99 -3.91 -8.19 -2.91
C ARG A 99 -3.86 -9.71 -2.87
N ILE A 100 -4.46 -10.29 -1.85
CA ILE A 100 -4.42 -11.73 -1.62
C ILE A 100 -5.68 -12.35 -2.24
N HIS A 101 -5.49 -13.25 -3.19
CA HIS A 101 -6.57 -14.09 -3.69
C HIS A 101 -6.87 -15.18 -2.67
N VAL A 102 -8.16 -15.37 -2.35
CA VAL A 102 -8.64 -16.39 -1.42
C VAL A 102 -9.57 -17.30 -2.22
N GLU A 103 -9.33 -18.61 -2.16
CA GLU A 103 -10.17 -19.66 -2.77
C GLU A 103 -11.31 -20.09 -1.84
#